data_AF-A0A2K5YP79-F1
#
_entry.id   AF-A0A2K5YP79-F1
#
_cell.length_a   1.000
_cell.length_b   1.000
_cell.length_c   1.000
_cell.angle_alpha   90.00
_cell.angle_beta   90.00
_cell.angle_gamma   90.00
#
_symmetry.space_group_name_H-M   'P 1'
#
loop_
_entity.id
_entity.type
_entity.pdbx_description
1 polymer ?
#
loop_
_entity_poly.entity_id
_entity_poly.type
_entity_poly.pdbx_seq_one_letter_code
_entity_poly.pdbx_strand_id
1 'polypeptide(L)'
;MGLEKLSLRMLVWLVASGIVFYGELWVCAGLDYDYTFDGNEEDKTQTIDYKDPCKAAVFWGDIALDDEDLSIFQIDRTIDLTQNPFGNLGHTTGGLGDHAMSKKRGALYQLIDRIRRIGFGLEQNNTVKGKVPLQFSGQNEKNRVPRAATSRTERIWPGGVIPYVIGGNFTGSQRAMFKQAMRHWEKHTCVTFIERSDEESYIVFTYRPCGCCSYVGRRGNGPQAISIGKNCDKFGIVVHELGHVIGFWHEHTRPDRDNHVTIIRENIQPGQEYNFLKMEPGEVNSLGERYDFDSIMHYARNTFSRGMFLDTILPSRDDNGIRPAIGQRTRLSKGDIAQARKLYRCPACGETLQESNGNLSSPGFPNGYPSYTHCIWRVSVTPGEKVVFSLC
;
A
#
# COMPACT_ATOMS: atom_id res chain seq x y z
N MET A 1 -49.81 -0.31 17.97
CA MET A 1 -51.14 0.11 17.49
C MET A 1 -50.96 0.72 16.12
N GLY A 2 -51.61 0.16 15.11
CA GLY A 2 -51.44 0.55 13.70
C GLY A 2 -52.22 1.81 13.29
N LEU A 3 -51.80 2.36 12.14
CA LEU A 3 -52.59 2.89 11.00
C LEU A 3 -54.10 3.02 11.26
N GLU A 4 -54.82 4.09 10.90
CA GLU A 4 -54.84 4.76 9.58
C GLU A 4 -55.92 5.88 9.55
N LYS A 5 -55.81 6.82 8.58
CA LYS A 5 -56.89 7.67 8.00
C LYS A 5 -57.46 8.84 8.82
N LEU A 6 -57.12 10.05 8.40
CA LEU A 6 -58.12 11.11 8.21
C LEU A 6 -57.77 11.95 6.98
N SER A 7 -58.84 12.29 6.26
CA SER A 7 -58.94 12.51 4.82
C SER A 7 -58.89 13.98 4.42
N LEU A 8 -58.55 14.19 3.15
CA LEU A 8 -58.58 15.41 2.33
C LEU A 8 -59.97 16.09 2.29
N ARG A 9 -60.45 16.62 3.42
CA ARG A 9 -61.69 17.41 3.55
C ARG A 9 -61.64 18.47 4.67
N MET A 10 -60.44 18.88 5.09
CA MET A 10 -60.23 19.97 6.04
C MET A 10 -59.44 21.12 5.42
N LEU A 11 -59.53 21.24 4.09
CA LEU A 11 -59.07 22.39 3.34
C LEU A 11 -60.32 23.02 2.71
N VAL A 12 -60.58 24.26 3.08
CA VAL A 12 -61.65 25.14 2.55
C VAL A 12 -63.04 24.83 3.10
N TRP A 13 -63.40 25.52 4.19
CA TRP A 13 -64.63 26.31 4.38
C TRP A 13 -64.75 26.67 5.86
N LEU A 14 -64.25 27.86 6.24
CA LEU A 14 -64.93 28.85 7.10
C LEU A 14 -63.98 30.00 7.43
N VAL A 15 -63.81 30.84 6.42
CA VAL A 15 -63.78 32.29 6.63
C VAL A 15 -65.16 32.66 7.21
N ALA A 16 -65.24 32.93 8.51
CA ALA A 16 -66.24 33.79 9.15
C ALA A 16 -66.28 33.53 10.66
N SER A 17 -65.48 34.26 11.43
CA SER A 17 -65.92 34.93 12.67
C SER A 17 -64.70 35.57 13.31
N GLY A 18 -64.66 36.89 13.21
CA GLY A 18 -63.58 37.71 13.74
C GLY A 18 -63.45 37.57 15.25
N ILE A 19 -62.21 37.50 15.69
CA ILE A 19 -61.81 37.92 17.02
C ILE A 19 -60.59 38.83 16.82
N VAL A 20 -60.84 40.13 17.03
CA VAL A 20 -59.83 41.18 17.14
C VAL A 20 -59.41 41.24 18.60
N PHE A 21 -58.11 41.22 18.89
CA PHE A 21 -57.58 41.85 20.10
C PHE A 21 -56.26 42.59 19.80
N TYR A 22 -56.34 43.87 20.15
CA TYR A 22 -55.45 45.03 20.13
C TYR A 22 -54.00 44.89 20.68
N GLY A 23 -53.11 45.75 20.13
CA GLY A 23 -51.93 46.37 20.79
C GLY A 23 -50.57 45.73 20.42
N GLU A 24 -49.51 46.41 19.98
CA GLU A 24 -49.17 47.82 19.73
C GLU A 24 -48.22 47.89 18.50
N LEU A 25 -48.31 48.97 17.72
CA LEU A 25 -47.41 49.27 16.61
C LEU A 25 -46.50 50.43 17.03
N TRP A 26 -45.19 50.18 17.17
CA TRP A 26 -44.20 51.25 17.30
C TRP A 26 -43.33 51.29 16.04
N VAL A 27 -43.58 52.30 15.21
CA VAL A 27 -42.75 52.70 14.08
C VAL A 27 -41.96 53.92 14.54
N CYS A 28 -40.64 53.79 14.62
CA CYS A 28 -39.74 54.93 14.62
C CYS A 28 -38.87 54.86 13.36
N ALA A 29 -38.96 55.90 12.55
CA ALA A 29 -38.21 56.07 11.33
C ALA A 29 -36.78 56.55 11.60
N GLY A 30 -35.83 55.97 10.86
CA GLY A 30 -34.73 56.66 10.21
C GLY A 30 -33.58 57.19 11.06
N LEU A 31 -32.46 56.47 11.07
CA LEU A 31 -31.13 57.05 10.91
C LEU A 31 -30.28 56.12 10.02
N ASP A 32 -29.84 56.64 8.88
CA ASP A 32 -28.90 56.01 7.96
C ASP A 32 -27.58 55.69 8.67
N TYR A 33 -27.14 54.43 8.57
CA TYR A 33 -25.74 54.06 8.76
C TYR A 33 -25.39 52.96 7.76
N ASP A 34 -24.71 53.39 6.70
CA ASP A 34 -24.05 52.56 5.71
C ASP A 34 -22.85 51.85 6.37
N TYR A 35 -22.85 50.51 6.37
CA TYR A 35 -21.63 49.72 6.58
C TYR A 35 -21.65 48.51 5.64
N THR A 36 -20.98 48.72 4.52
CA THR A 36 -20.31 47.75 3.64
C THR A 36 -20.10 46.35 4.23
N PHE A 37 -20.63 45.37 3.50
CA PHE A 37 -20.35 43.94 3.59
C PHE A 37 -18.89 43.67 3.18
N ASP A 38 -18.07 43.19 4.11
CA ASP A 38 -16.73 42.65 3.80
C ASP A 38 -16.34 41.54 4.77
N GLY A 39 -15.69 40.50 4.24
CA GLY A 39 -14.82 39.61 5.00
C GLY A 39 -15.40 38.31 5.55
N ASN A 40 -15.47 37.29 4.68
CA ASN A 40 -14.98 35.92 4.93
C ASN A 40 -14.88 35.44 6.40
N GLU A 41 -15.94 34.83 6.92
CA GLU A 41 -15.76 33.69 7.84
C GLU A 41 -15.59 32.44 6.98
N GLU A 42 -14.35 32.20 6.54
CA GLU A 42 -13.91 30.87 6.15
C GLU A 42 -14.07 29.96 7.38
N ASP A 43 -15.13 29.17 7.38
CA ASP A 43 -15.21 27.94 8.14
C ASP A 43 -13.92 27.16 7.87
N LYS A 44 -12.98 27.20 8.83
CA LYS A 44 -11.78 26.35 8.85
C LYS A 44 -12.23 24.92 9.13
N THR A 45 -12.94 24.34 8.18
CA THR A 45 -12.86 22.92 7.90
C THR A 45 -11.39 22.66 7.63
N GLN A 46 -10.72 22.02 8.59
CA GLN A 46 -9.42 21.41 8.34
C GLN A 46 -9.60 20.58 7.08
N THR A 47 -8.94 20.98 6.01
CA THR A 47 -9.02 20.33 4.73
C THR A 47 -8.44 18.94 4.94
N ILE A 48 -9.31 17.94 5.09
CA ILE A 48 -8.90 16.55 5.22
C ILE A 48 -8.09 16.24 3.97
N ASP A 49 -6.78 16.05 4.13
CA ASP A 49 -5.83 15.85 3.05
C ASP A 49 -6.00 14.44 2.46
N TYR A 50 -7.07 14.28 1.66
CA TYR A 50 -7.40 13.04 0.99
C TYR A 50 -6.39 12.77 -0.11
N LYS A 51 -5.53 11.78 0.12
CA LYS A 51 -4.45 11.44 -0.82
C LYS A 51 -4.77 10.20 -1.62
N ASP A 52 -4.94 10.44 -2.92
CA ASP A 52 -5.28 9.46 -3.92
C ASP A 52 -4.00 8.77 -4.42
N PRO A 53 -3.83 7.46 -4.23
CA PRO A 53 -2.66 6.73 -4.72
C PRO A 53 -2.56 6.79 -6.24
N CYS A 54 -3.68 6.94 -6.98
CA CYS A 54 -3.67 7.12 -8.43
C CYS A 54 -3.08 8.46 -8.89
N LYS A 55 -2.89 9.42 -7.97
CA LYS A 55 -2.28 10.73 -8.22
C LYS A 55 -0.91 10.86 -7.56
N ALA A 56 -0.32 9.73 -7.13
CA ALA A 56 1.01 9.70 -6.56
C ALA A 56 2.02 10.33 -7.53
N ALA A 57 3.06 10.93 -6.96
CA ALA A 57 4.09 11.61 -7.74
C ALA A 57 4.89 10.62 -8.60
N VAL A 58 5.14 9.43 -8.04
CA VAL A 58 5.78 8.29 -8.71
C VAL A 58 5.16 7.00 -8.18
N PHE A 59 5.21 5.95 -9.00
CA PHE A 59 4.90 4.60 -8.58
C PHE A 59 6.17 3.77 -8.46
N TRP A 60 6.18 2.81 -7.55
CA TRP A 60 7.15 1.72 -7.53
C TRP A 60 6.39 0.41 -7.65
N GLY A 61 6.08 0.04 -8.88
CA GLY A 61 5.16 -1.02 -9.21
C GLY A 61 3.72 -0.59 -8.98
N ASP A 62 3.05 -1.29 -8.09
CA ASP A 62 1.74 -1.00 -7.51
C ASP A 62 1.83 -0.19 -6.20
N ILE A 63 3.02 0.24 -5.79
CA ILE A 63 3.20 1.10 -4.62
C ILE A 63 3.11 2.57 -5.04
N ALA A 64 2.19 3.31 -4.42
CA ALA A 64 2.11 4.75 -4.54
C ALA A 64 3.14 5.43 -3.61
N LEU A 65 3.95 6.34 -4.16
CA LEU A 65 4.96 7.11 -3.42
C LEU A 65 4.57 8.60 -3.33
N ASP A 66 4.66 9.18 -2.14
CA ASP A 66 4.48 10.63 -1.92
C ASP A 66 5.78 11.44 -2.04
N ASP A 67 5.72 12.76 -1.85
CA ASP A 67 6.90 13.62 -1.98
C ASP A 67 7.94 13.33 -0.89
N GLU A 68 7.48 12.93 0.31
CA GLU A 68 8.34 12.47 1.39
C GLU A 68 9.07 11.19 0.99
N ASP A 69 8.37 10.18 0.47
CA ASP A 69 8.94 8.96 -0.12
C ASP A 69 10.01 9.31 -1.17
N LEU A 70 9.71 10.22 -2.10
CA LEU A 70 10.65 10.60 -3.17
C LEU A 70 11.94 11.24 -2.67
N SER A 71 11.84 12.10 -1.66
CA SER A 71 13.00 12.75 -1.04
C SER A 71 13.96 11.72 -0.43
N ILE A 72 13.45 10.59 0.02
CA ILE A 72 14.20 9.51 0.65
C ILE A 72 14.95 8.68 -0.40
N PHE A 73 14.34 8.45 -1.57
CA PHE A 73 14.93 7.59 -2.60
C PHE A 73 16.00 8.27 -3.46
N GLN A 74 16.33 9.55 -3.21
CA GLN A 74 17.13 10.38 -4.12
C GLN A 74 16.68 10.24 -5.58
N ILE A 75 15.38 10.00 -5.80
CA ILE A 75 14.81 9.95 -7.13
C ILE A 75 14.72 11.41 -7.57
N ASP A 76 15.77 11.83 -8.25
CA ASP A 76 15.83 13.13 -8.89
C ASP A 76 14.59 13.27 -9.79
N ARG A 77 13.84 14.38 -9.69
CA ARG A 77 12.66 14.69 -10.52
C ARG A 77 12.97 14.78 -12.03
N THR A 78 14.13 14.31 -12.47
CA THR A 78 14.64 14.39 -13.84
C THR A 78 14.15 13.28 -14.78
N ILE A 79 13.33 12.33 -14.29
CA ILE A 79 12.52 11.50 -15.21
C ILE A 79 11.30 12.33 -15.64
N ASP A 80 11.56 13.24 -16.58
CA ASP A 80 10.53 14.00 -17.27
C ASP A 80 9.70 13.05 -18.15
N LEU A 81 8.61 12.53 -17.59
CA LEU A 81 7.61 11.71 -18.28
C LEU A 81 6.77 12.51 -19.30
N THR A 82 7.05 13.81 -19.53
CA THR A 82 6.34 14.60 -20.55
C THR A 82 6.92 14.47 -21.95
N GLN A 83 8.07 13.82 -22.14
CA GLN A 83 8.58 13.52 -23.49
C GLN A 83 7.96 12.24 -24.06
N ASN A 84 6.70 12.34 -24.42
CA ASN A 84 6.05 11.44 -25.34
C ASN A 84 6.58 11.76 -26.77
N PRO A 85 7.38 10.92 -27.45
CA PRO A 85 7.89 11.25 -28.78
C PRO A 85 6.85 11.05 -29.90
N PHE A 86 5.63 10.64 -29.56
CA PHE A 86 4.56 10.40 -30.54
C PHE A 86 3.31 11.22 -30.19
N GLY A 87 3.41 12.51 -30.47
CA GLY A 87 2.25 13.38 -30.67
C GLY A 87 1.75 13.27 -32.10
N ASN A 88 0.50 12.84 -32.25
CA ASN A 88 -0.46 13.06 -33.33
C ASN A 88 0.10 13.47 -34.71
N LEU A 89 0.06 12.51 -35.65
CA LEU A 89 0.15 12.75 -37.07
C LEU A 89 -1.11 13.50 -37.55
N GLY A 90 -1.01 14.83 -37.66
CA GLY A 90 -1.96 15.70 -38.34
C GLY A 90 -1.29 16.37 -39.52
N HIS A 91 -1.83 16.17 -40.72
CA HIS A 91 -1.38 16.75 -41.98
C HIS A 91 -1.51 18.28 -41.99
N THR A 92 -0.46 19.00 -42.43
CA THR A 92 -0.54 20.11 -43.41
C THR A 92 0.86 20.53 -43.94
N THR A 93 1.02 20.41 -45.26
CA THR A 93 1.73 21.26 -46.24
C THR A 93 2.98 22.09 -45.87
N GLY A 94 4.10 21.76 -46.55
CA GLY A 94 4.93 22.71 -47.31
C GLY A 94 6.22 23.26 -46.66
N GLY A 95 7.35 23.16 -47.37
CA GLY A 95 8.46 24.12 -47.27
C GLY A 95 9.84 23.56 -46.91
N LEU A 96 10.76 23.65 -47.88
CA LEU A 96 12.19 23.32 -47.85
C LEU A 96 12.98 24.20 -46.85
N GLY A 97 14.00 23.63 -46.18
CA GLY A 97 15.01 24.41 -45.45
C GLY A 97 15.90 23.59 -44.51
N ASP A 98 17.08 23.20 -44.98
CA ASP A 98 18.16 22.61 -44.19
C ASP A 98 18.72 23.60 -43.14
N HIS A 99 18.73 23.19 -41.87
CA HIS A 99 19.66 23.75 -40.88
C HIS A 99 20.10 22.68 -39.88
N ALA A 100 21.39 22.31 -39.98
CA ALA A 100 22.10 21.55 -38.98
C ALA A 100 22.14 22.32 -37.65
N MET A 101 21.51 21.79 -36.61
CA MET A 101 21.61 22.27 -35.23
C MET A 101 22.28 21.20 -34.37
N SER A 102 23.53 21.49 -33.98
CA SER A 102 24.34 20.70 -33.05
C SER A 102 23.63 20.59 -31.69
N LYS A 103 22.98 19.45 -31.43
CA LYS A 103 22.46 19.12 -30.09
C LYS A 103 23.64 18.74 -29.18
N LYS A 104 24.00 19.65 -28.26
CA LYS A 104 24.84 19.33 -27.09
C LYS A 104 24.24 18.13 -26.37
N ARG A 105 24.94 17.00 -26.41
CA ARG A 105 24.58 15.78 -25.66
C ARG A 105 24.68 16.06 -24.17
N GLY A 106 23.56 15.93 -23.46
CA GLY A 106 23.49 16.10 -22.01
C GLY A 106 24.39 15.13 -21.25
N ALA A 107 24.79 15.51 -20.03
CA ALA A 107 25.75 14.79 -19.20
C ALA A 107 25.38 13.31 -18.94
N LEU A 108 24.09 12.96 -19.00
CA LEU A 108 23.59 11.59 -18.88
C LEU A 108 23.96 10.70 -20.08
N TYR A 109 23.94 11.23 -21.31
CA TYR A 109 24.40 10.49 -22.49
C TYR A 109 25.90 10.21 -22.43
N GLN A 110 26.69 11.10 -21.82
CA GLN A 110 28.12 10.90 -21.62
C GLN A 110 28.43 9.84 -20.56
N LEU A 111 27.60 9.74 -19.51
CA LEU A 111 27.71 8.70 -18.49
C LEU A 111 27.35 7.31 -19.05
N ILE A 112 26.29 7.22 -19.84
CA ILE A 112 25.86 5.98 -20.51
C ILE A 112 26.91 5.51 -21.53
N ASP A 113 27.53 6.41 -22.30
CA ASP A 113 28.63 6.07 -23.22
C ASP A 113 29.92 5.65 -22.48
N ARG A 114 30.14 6.16 -21.26
CA ARG A 114 31.28 5.78 -20.42
C ARG A 114 31.12 4.37 -19.85
N ILE A 115 29.89 4.01 -19.46
CA ILE A 115 29.56 2.65 -18.99
C ILE A 115 29.61 1.64 -20.15
N ARG A 116 29.15 2.03 -21.36
CA ARG A 116 29.28 1.19 -22.57
C ARG A 116 30.74 0.92 -22.98
N ARG A 117 31.65 1.87 -22.76
CA ARG A 117 33.09 1.70 -23.07
C ARG A 117 33.88 0.89 -22.04
N ILE A 118 33.39 0.75 -20.82
CA ILE A 118 34.03 -0.08 -19.78
C ILE A 118 33.66 -1.58 -19.97
N GLY A 119 32.56 -1.88 -20.66
CA GLY A 119 32.08 -3.24 -20.90
C GLY A 119 32.76 -4.02 -22.05
N PHE A 120 33.77 -3.46 -22.72
CA PHE A 120 34.52 -4.17 -23.77
C PHE A 120 36.02 -3.91 -23.61
N GLY A 121 36.72 -4.86 -22.99
CA GLY A 121 38.18 -4.94 -23.05
C GLY A 121 38.84 -5.50 -21.81
N LEU A 122 38.99 -6.83 -21.74
CA LEU A 122 40.31 -7.46 -21.63
C LEU A 122 40.19 -8.98 -21.83
N GLU A 123 40.62 -9.44 -22.99
CA GLU A 123 41.01 -10.84 -23.20
C GLU A 123 42.34 -11.13 -22.49
N GLN A 124 42.55 -12.43 -22.28
CA GLN A 124 43.58 -13.12 -21.51
C GLN A 124 45.03 -12.73 -21.81
N ASN A 125 45.90 -12.83 -20.80
CA ASN A 125 47.19 -13.51 -20.95
C ASN A 125 47.75 -14.02 -19.61
N ASN A 126 48.12 -15.31 -19.60
CA ASN A 126 48.72 -16.04 -18.49
C ASN A 126 50.18 -15.62 -18.23
N THR A 127 50.57 -15.51 -16.96
CA THR A 127 51.94 -15.88 -16.54
C THR A 127 51.98 -16.23 -15.06
N VAL A 128 52.56 -17.39 -14.77
CA VAL A 128 52.77 -18.02 -13.46
C VAL A 128 53.91 -17.33 -12.69
N LYS A 129 53.72 -17.03 -11.39
CA LYS A 129 54.80 -17.09 -10.37
C LYS A 129 54.29 -17.00 -8.91
N GLY A 130 54.58 -18.09 -8.17
CA GLY A 130 54.88 -18.25 -6.73
C GLY A 130 54.33 -17.33 -5.61
N LYS A 131 53.51 -17.97 -4.74
CA LYS A 131 53.24 -17.80 -3.29
C LYS A 131 54.01 -16.76 -2.44
N VAL A 132 53.26 -16.02 -1.60
CA VAL A 132 53.36 -15.96 -0.12
C VAL A 132 51.97 -15.63 0.47
N PRO A 133 51.44 -16.30 1.53
CA PRO A 133 50.15 -15.97 2.12
C PRO A 133 50.29 -14.97 3.28
N LEU A 134 49.62 -13.82 3.18
CA LEU A 134 49.41 -12.90 4.30
C LEU A 134 48.16 -13.33 5.07
N GLN A 135 48.37 -13.87 6.28
CA GLN A 135 47.33 -14.02 7.30
C GLN A 135 46.77 -12.63 7.62
N PHE A 136 45.46 -12.44 7.47
CA PHE A 136 44.75 -11.38 8.17
C PHE A 136 43.67 -12.00 9.07
N SER A 137 43.83 -11.65 10.34
CA SER A 137 43.02 -12.00 11.50
C SER A 137 41.52 -11.82 11.25
N GLY A 138 40.74 -12.83 11.63
CA GLY A 138 39.29 -12.78 11.61
C GLY A 138 38.75 -11.64 12.46
N GLN A 139 38.05 -10.72 11.82
CA GLN A 139 37.03 -9.94 12.49
C GLN A 139 35.67 -10.53 12.10
N ASN A 140 34.94 -10.98 13.11
CA ASN A 140 33.53 -11.34 13.02
C ASN A 140 32.73 -10.07 12.67
N GLU A 141 32.68 -9.71 11.39
CA GLU A 141 31.66 -8.82 10.88
C GLU A 141 30.33 -9.56 10.95
N LYS A 142 29.53 -9.20 11.95
CA LYS A 142 28.11 -9.55 11.97
C LYS A 142 27.47 -8.90 10.75
N ASN A 143 27.41 -9.62 9.64
CA ASN A 143 26.68 -9.24 8.44
C ASN A 143 25.24 -8.88 8.85
N ARG A 144 24.97 -7.58 8.97
CA ARG A 144 23.63 -7.06 9.15
C ARG A 144 22.89 -7.29 7.84
N VAL A 145 22.13 -8.38 7.79
CA VAL A 145 21.27 -8.70 6.65
C VAL A 145 20.19 -7.62 6.55
N PRO A 146 20.11 -6.84 5.46
CA PRO A 146 19.07 -5.85 5.19
C PRO A 146 17.96 -6.44 4.28
N ARG A 147 16.74 -5.90 4.33
CA ARG A 147 15.54 -6.77 4.45
C ARG A 147 14.21 -6.20 3.82
N ALA A 148 12.94 -6.69 4.08
CA ALA A 148 11.67 -6.42 3.30
C ALA A 148 10.50 -5.60 3.93
N ALA A 149 10.28 -5.64 5.26
CA ALA A 149 9.23 -4.82 5.90
C ALA A 149 9.73 -3.41 6.23
N THR A 150 8.87 -2.40 6.32
CA THR A 150 9.31 -1.02 6.64
C THR A 150 10.12 -0.98 7.95
N SER A 151 11.28 -0.32 7.92
CA SER A 151 12.10 -0.09 9.12
C SER A 151 11.55 1.04 10.01
N ARG A 152 10.64 1.84 9.45
CA ARG A 152 10.11 3.08 10.01
C ARG A 152 8.99 2.80 11.00
N THR A 153 9.20 3.20 12.25
CA THR A 153 8.19 3.02 13.31
C THR A 153 6.97 3.90 13.10
N GLU A 154 7.10 5.05 12.43
CA GLU A 154 6.01 5.96 12.11
C GLU A 154 4.99 5.38 11.12
N ARG A 155 5.44 4.44 10.28
CA ARG A 155 4.61 3.73 9.30
C ARG A 155 3.91 2.52 9.90
N ILE A 156 4.23 2.14 11.13
CA ILE A 156 3.55 1.03 11.81
C ILE A 156 2.26 1.57 12.42
N TRP A 157 1.14 0.89 12.14
CA TRP A 157 -0.16 1.25 12.70
C TRP A 157 -0.16 1.07 14.23
N PRO A 158 -0.49 2.10 15.02
CA PRO A 158 -0.51 2.02 16.48
C PRO A 158 -1.39 0.87 16.98
N GLY A 159 -0.84 0.02 17.85
CA GLY A 159 -1.54 -1.14 18.39
C GLY A 159 -1.92 -2.23 17.38
N GLY A 160 -1.48 -2.12 16.12
CA GLY A 160 -1.94 -2.99 15.04
C GLY A 160 -3.39 -2.74 14.61
N VAL A 161 -3.95 -1.58 14.95
CA VAL A 161 -5.35 -1.23 14.62
C VAL A 161 -5.37 -0.39 13.34
N ILE A 162 -6.11 -0.86 12.34
CA ILE A 162 -6.24 -0.22 11.03
C ILE A 162 -7.72 0.11 10.80
N PRO A 163 -8.14 1.36 11.05
CA PRO A 163 -9.50 1.78 10.76
C PRO A 163 -9.74 1.81 9.24
N TYR A 164 -10.92 1.36 8.79
CA TYR A 164 -11.24 1.27 7.37
C TYR A 164 -12.62 1.85 7.02
N VAL A 165 -12.73 2.30 5.77
CA VAL A 165 -13.99 2.68 5.11
C VAL A 165 -14.05 2.00 3.73
N ILE A 166 -15.21 1.47 3.36
CA ILE A 166 -15.44 0.92 2.01
C ILE A 166 -16.30 1.89 1.20
N GLY A 167 -15.71 2.49 0.15
CA GLY A 167 -16.39 3.46 -0.72
C GLY A 167 -17.68 2.94 -1.34
N GLY A 168 -18.56 3.86 -1.76
CA GLY A 168 -19.90 3.56 -2.26
C GLY A 168 -19.95 2.63 -3.48
N ASN A 169 -18.98 2.76 -4.40
CA ASN A 169 -19.02 2.20 -5.76
C ASN A 169 -18.68 0.70 -5.87
N PHE A 170 -18.80 -0.06 -4.79
CA PHE A 170 -18.53 -1.51 -4.77
C PHE A 170 -19.79 -2.33 -4.56
N THR A 171 -19.90 -3.44 -5.29
CA THR A 171 -20.98 -4.42 -5.14
C THR A 171 -20.91 -5.12 -3.78
N GLY A 172 -22.02 -5.73 -3.34
CA GLY A 172 -22.06 -6.50 -2.09
C GLY A 172 -21.04 -7.64 -2.04
N SER A 173 -20.81 -8.32 -3.17
CA SER A 173 -19.80 -9.39 -3.28
C SER A 173 -18.38 -8.85 -3.09
N GLN A 174 -18.06 -7.69 -3.68
CA GLN A 174 -16.74 -7.07 -3.52
C GLN A 174 -16.52 -6.61 -2.07
N ARG A 175 -17.53 -6.00 -1.45
CA ARG A 175 -17.50 -5.61 -0.03
C ARG A 175 -17.24 -6.82 0.87
N ALA A 176 -17.92 -7.93 0.63
CA ALA A 176 -17.72 -9.18 1.37
C ALA A 176 -16.30 -9.72 1.20
N MET A 177 -15.75 -9.67 -0.03
CA MET A 177 -14.40 -10.11 -0.33
C MET A 177 -13.32 -9.23 0.34
N PHE A 178 -13.52 -7.90 0.43
CA PHE A 178 -12.63 -7.02 1.20
C PHE A 178 -12.64 -7.38 2.69
N LYS A 179 -13.83 -7.62 3.26
CA LYS A 179 -13.96 -8.09 4.64
C LYS A 179 -13.30 -9.46 4.85
N GLN A 180 -13.39 -10.35 3.87
CA GLN A 180 -12.70 -11.65 3.91
C GLN A 180 -11.17 -11.49 3.88
N ALA A 181 -10.64 -10.60 3.05
CA ALA A 181 -9.20 -10.32 2.96
C ALA A 181 -8.66 -9.72 4.26
N MET A 182 -9.41 -8.79 4.88
CA MET A 182 -9.09 -8.26 6.22
C MET A 182 -9.09 -9.37 7.27
N ARG A 183 -10.15 -10.19 7.33
CA ARG A 183 -10.22 -11.34 8.25
C ARG A 183 -9.08 -12.33 8.07
N HIS A 184 -8.59 -12.52 6.83
CA HIS A 184 -7.45 -13.39 6.55
C HIS A 184 -6.17 -12.89 7.22
N TRP A 185 -5.93 -11.58 7.23
CA TRP A 185 -4.83 -10.97 7.98
C TRP A 185 -5.04 -11.07 9.50
N GLU A 186 -6.24 -10.79 10.01
CA GLU A 186 -6.56 -10.87 11.44
C GLU A 186 -6.45 -12.29 12.01
N LYS A 187 -6.79 -13.30 11.21
CA LYS A 187 -6.70 -14.72 11.63
C LYS A 187 -5.25 -15.13 11.90
N HIS A 188 -4.32 -14.65 11.07
CA HIS A 188 -2.94 -15.10 11.12
C HIS A 188 -2.02 -14.16 11.91
N THR A 189 -2.44 -12.91 12.16
CA THR A 189 -1.62 -11.89 12.82
C THR A 189 -2.36 -11.23 13.98
N CYS A 190 -1.71 -10.29 14.67
CA CYS A 190 -2.36 -9.44 15.67
C CYS A 190 -2.80 -8.08 15.11
N VAL A 191 -2.82 -7.92 13.78
CA VAL A 191 -3.46 -6.76 13.15
C VAL A 191 -4.98 -6.89 13.26
N THR A 192 -5.67 -5.78 13.44
CA THR A 192 -7.14 -5.70 13.47
C THR A 192 -7.65 -4.61 12.55
N PHE A 193 -8.72 -4.90 11.84
CA PHE A 193 -9.42 -3.94 11.00
C PHE A 193 -10.74 -3.55 11.65
N ILE A 194 -10.92 -2.26 11.90
CA ILE A 194 -12.14 -1.73 12.53
C ILE A 194 -12.87 -0.79 11.58
N GLU A 195 -14.20 -0.82 11.59
CA GLU A 195 -14.97 0.20 10.87
C GLU A 195 -14.70 1.55 11.54
N ARG A 196 -14.23 2.51 10.76
CA ARG A 196 -13.82 3.83 11.26
C ARG A 196 -14.99 4.55 11.94
N SER A 197 -14.73 5.16 13.09
CA SER A 197 -15.57 6.18 13.73
C SER A 197 -14.98 7.58 13.51
N ASP A 198 -14.08 7.98 14.39
CA ASP A 198 -13.51 9.31 14.57
C ASP A 198 -11.99 9.32 14.39
N GLU A 199 -11.40 8.18 14.01
CA GLU A 199 -9.96 8.09 13.80
C GLU A 199 -9.52 8.99 12.64
N GLU A 200 -8.43 9.72 12.87
CA GLU A 200 -7.85 10.63 11.89
C GLU A 200 -7.21 9.86 10.72
N SER A 201 -6.44 8.81 11.03
CA SER A 201 -5.74 7.99 10.04
C SER A 201 -6.50 6.69 9.78
N TYR A 202 -6.88 6.44 8.53
CA TYR A 202 -7.68 5.28 8.15
C TYR A 202 -7.49 4.95 6.68
N ILE A 203 -7.79 3.71 6.29
CA ILE A 203 -7.77 3.28 4.90
C ILE A 203 -9.14 3.44 4.24
N VAL A 204 -9.15 3.78 2.95
CA VAL A 204 -10.39 3.91 2.17
C VAL A 204 -10.30 3.07 0.90
N PHE A 205 -11.03 1.96 0.86
CA PHE A 205 -11.20 1.21 -0.39
C PHE A 205 -11.93 2.11 -1.39
N THR A 206 -11.29 2.40 -2.52
CA THR A 206 -11.79 3.33 -3.52
C THR A 206 -11.70 2.70 -4.91
N TYR A 207 -12.79 2.79 -5.68
CA TYR A 207 -12.77 2.34 -7.08
C TYR A 207 -12.09 3.40 -7.95
N ARG A 208 -10.98 3.04 -8.61
CA ARG A 208 -10.26 3.95 -9.51
C ARG A 208 -9.79 3.21 -10.78
N PRO A 209 -9.62 3.93 -11.90
CA PRO A 209 -9.23 3.32 -13.17
C PRO A 209 -7.73 3.01 -13.29
N CYS A 210 -6.88 3.54 -12.40
CA CYS A 210 -5.41 3.44 -12.55
C CYS A 210 -4.84 2.04 -12.25
N GLY A 211 -5.65 1.11 -11.74
CA GLY A 211 -5.21 -0.23 -11.36
C GLY A 211 -5.32 -0.48 -9.86
N CYS A 212 -4.54 -1.44 -9.36
CA CYS A 212 -4.43 -1.75 -7.94
C CYS A 212 -3.19 -1.03 -7.42
N CYS A 213 -3.36 -0.19 -6.40
CA CYS A 213 -2.23 0.46 -5.77
C CYS A 213 -2.56 0.93 -4.35
N SER A 214 -1.51 1.00 -3.54
CA SER A 214 -1.59 1.40 -2.14
C SER A 214 -0.29 2.05 -1.69
N TYR A 215 -0.38 2.84 -0.62
CA TYR A 215 0.80 3.35 0.10
C TYR A 215 1.35 2.26 1.03
N VAL A 216 2.66 2.32 1.33
CA VAL A 216 3.29 1.38 2.27
C VAL A 216 3.23 1.92 3.69
N GLY A 217 2.50 1.19 4.54
CA GLY A 217 2.32 1.51 5.96
C GLY A 217 1.27 2.58 6.22
N ARG A 218 1.25 3.06 7.47
CA ARG A 218 0.47 4.21 7.91
C ARG A 218 1.14 5.49 7.44
N ARG A 219 0.43 6.30 6.65
CA ARG A 219 0.91 7.63 6.25
C ARG A 219 0.71 8.67 7.36
N GLY A 220 -0.41 8.57 8.08
CA GLY A 220 -0.82 9.58 9.07
C GLY A 220 -1.55 10.77 8.43
N ASN A 221 -2.04 11.68 9.27
CA ASN A 221 -2.64 12.97 8.88
C ASN A 221 -3.82 12.88 7.90
N GLY A 222 -4.64 11.83 8.00
CA GLY A 222 -5.87 11.70 7.21
C GLY A 222 -6.07 10.32 6.55
N PRO A 223 -7.05 10.23 5.64
CA PRO A 223 -7.31 9.02 4.86
C PRO A 223 -6.19 8.71 3.87
N GLN A 224 -5.86 7.43 3.75
CA GLN A 224 -5.09 6.88 2.63
C GLN A 224 -5.98 5.95 1.81
N ALA A 225 -6.09 6.17 0.51
CA ALA A 225 -6.92 5.30 -0.32
C ALA A 225 -6.18 4.03 -0.73
N ILE A 226 -6.92 2.93 -0.85
CA ILE A 226 -6.50 1.71 -1.56
C ILE A 226 -7.28 1.69 -2.86
N SER A 227 -6.58 1.76 -3.98
CA SER A 227 -7.21 1.70 -5.30
C SER A 227 -7.54 0.25 -5.64
N ILE A 228 -8.82 -0.05 -5.90
CA ILE A 228 -9.25 -1.34 -6.43
C ILE A 228 -9.91 -1.09 -7.79
N GLY A 229 -9.13 -1.23 -8.85
CA GLY A 229 -9.57 -1.07 -10.23
C GLY A 229 -10.17 -2.34 -10.86
N LYS A 230 -10.42 -2.26 -12.16
CA LYS A 230 -10.88 -3.41 -12.96
C LYS A 230 -9.77 -4.48 -13.00
N ASN A 231 -10.12 -5.75 -12.75
CA ASN A 231 -9.22 -6.90 -12.61
C ASN A 231 -8.42 -6.99 -11.30
N CYS A 232 -8.68 -6.08 -10.34
CA CYS A 232 -8.07 -6.09 -9.00
C CYS A 232 -8.94 -6.75 -7.93
N ASP A 233 -10.16 -7.18 -8.29
CA ASP A 233 -11.18 -7.68 -7.37
C ASP A 233 -11.05 -9.17 -7.07
N LYS A 234 -9.82 -9.68 -7.06
CA LYS A 234 -9.52 -11.04 -6.60
C LYS A 234 -9.03 -10.99 -5.17
N PHE A 235 -9.46 -11.96 -4.37
CA PHE A 235 -9.10 -12.09 -2.96
C PHE A 235 -7.59 -11.87 -2.69
N GLY A 236 -6.71 -12.60 -3.39
CA GLY A 236 -5.28 -12.50 -3.15
C GLY A 236 -4.64 -11.18 -3.59
N ILE A 237 -5.26 -10.44 -4.52
CA ILE A 237 -4.81 -9.09 -4.87
C ILE A 237 -5.13 -8.15 -3.70
N VAL A 238 -6.34 -8.23 -3.15
CA VAL A 238 -6.70 -7.41 -1.99
C VAL A 238 -5.84 -7.75 -0.77
N VAL A 239 -5.50 -9.03 -0.56
CA VAL A 239 -4.54 -9.44 0.49
C VAL A 239 -3.16 -8.81 0.26
N HIS A 240 -2.70 -8.71 -0.99
CA HIS A 240 -1.44 -8.04 -1.37
C HIS A 240 -1.49 -6.53 -1.06
N GLU A 241 -2.54 -5.83 -1.49
CA GLU A 241 -2.70 -4.39 -1.21
C GLU A 241 -2.74 -4.10 0.29
N LEU A 242 -3.39 -4.98 1.06
CA LEU A 242 -3.38 -4.90 2.52
C LEU A 242 -1.98 -5.16 3.11
N GLY A 243 -1.14 -5.96 2.45
CA GLY A 243 0.27 -6.12 2.81
C GLY A 243 1.04 -4.80 2.70
N HIS A 244 0.79 -4.01 1.65
CA HIS A 244 1.33 -2.64 1.56
C HIS A 244 0.84 -1.78 2.72
N VAL A 245 -0.46 -1.77 3.02
CA VAL A 245 -1.02 -1.00 4.14
C VAL A 245 -0.38 -1.35 5.49
N ILE A 246 -0.10 -2.64 5.70
CA ILE A 246 0.55 -3.16 6.92
C ILE A 246 2.02 -2.73 7.01
N GLY A 247 2.64 -2.34 5.89
CA GLY A 247 4.00 -1.81 5.84
C GLY A 247 5.00 -2.70 5.11
N PHE A 248 4.53 -3.59 4.23
CA PHE A 248 5.42 -4.42 3.41
C PHE A 248 5.68 -3.80 2.03
N TRP A 249 6.96 -3.78 1.66
CA TRP A 249 7.40 -3.57 0.29
C TRP A 249 7.33 -4.90 -0.48
N HIS A 250 7.60 -4.86 -1.79
CA HIS A 250 7.73 -6.10 -2.54
C HIS A 250 8.94 -6.91 -2.11
N GLU A 251 8.79 -8.24 -2.07
CA GLU A 251 9.88 -9.12 -1.64
C GLU A 251 11.09 -9.04 -2.58
N HIS A 252 10.86 -8.81 -3.88
CA HIS A 252 11.94 -8.68 -4.88
C HIS A 252 12.65 -7.33 -4.85
N THR A 253 12.28 -6.39 -3.98
CA THR A 253 13.01 -5.12 -3.81
C THR A 253 13.94 -5.17 -2.60
N ARG A 254 14.00 -6.29 -1.87
CA ARG A 254 14.92 -6.45 -0.75
C ARG A 254 16.37 -6.14 -1.12
N PRO A 255 17.14 -5.51 -0.22
CA PRO A 255 18.57 -5.25 -0.41
C PRO A 255 19.40 -6.53 -0.69
N ASP A 256 19.03 -7.65 -0.05
CA ASP A 256 19.69 -8.96 -0.19
C ASP A 256 19.17 -9.82 -1.35
N ARG A 257 18.20 -9.34 -2.14
CA ARG A 257 17.52 -10.15 -3.16
C ARG A 257 18.44 -10.81 -4.17
N ASP A 258 19.60 -10.20 -4.49
CA ASP A 258 20.43 -10.63 -5.62
C ASP A 258 21.14 -11.96 -5.28
N ASN A 259 21.12 -12.36 -4.00
CA ASN A 259 21.51 -13.69 -3.52
C ASN A 259 20.45 -14.76 -3.78
N HIS A 260 19.23 -14.36 -4.15
CA HIS A 260 18.05 -15.21 -4.22
C HIS A 260 17.41 -15.21 -5.61
N VAL A 261 17.38 -14.07 -6.30
CA VAL A 261 16.79 -13.92 -7.64
C VAL A 261 17.74 -13.17 -8.57
N THR A 262 17.69 -13.50 -9.86
CA THR A 262 18.34 -12.74 -10.93
C THR A 262 17.30 -11.92 -11.67
N ILE A 263 17.55 -10.62 -11.82
CA ILE A 263 16.72 -9.73 -12.64
C ILE A 263 17.26 -9.71 -14.07
N ILE A 264 16.44 -10.16 -15.03
CA ILE A 264 16.77 -10.23 -16.45
C ILE A 264 16.33 -8.90 -17.09
N ARG A 265 17.22 -7.91 -17.06
CA ARG A 265 16.90 -6.52 -17.42
C ARG A 265 16.51 -6.34 -18.88
N GLU A 266 17.07 -7.14 -19.77
CA GLU A 266 16.78 -7.15 -21.20
C GLU A 266 15.33 -7.50 -21.53
N ASN A 267 14.66 -8.24 -20.65
CA ASN A 267 13.27 -8.66 -20.80
C ASN A 267 12.27 -7.65 -20.22
N ILE A 268 12.72 -6.65 -19.47
CA ILE A 268 11.86 -5.63 -18.85
C ILE A 268 11.35 -4.66 -19.92
N GLN A 269 10.08 -4.28 -19.83
CA GLN A 269 9.49 -3.24 -20.68
C GLN A 269 10.27 -1.92 -20.54
N PRO A 270 10.65 -1.26 -21.65
CA PRO A 270 11.36 0.01 -21.57
C PRO A 270 10.59 1.04 -20.74
N GLY A 271 11.27 1.66 -19.77
CA GLY A 271 10.68 2.61 -18.84
C GLY A 271 10.07 1.98 -17.58
N GLN A 272 10.12 0.66 -17.41
CA GLN A 272 9.63 -0.06 -16.22
C GLN A 272 10.77 -0.62 -15.34
N GLU A 273 12.02 -0.25 -15.62
CA GLU A 273 13.20 -0.75 -14.93
C GLU A 273 13.26 -0.31 -13.46
N TYR A 274 12.66 0.84 -13.14
CA TYR A 274 12.63 1.39 -11.78
C TYR A 274 11.88 0.48 -10.80
N ASN A 275 10.87 -0.27 -11.25
CA ASN A 275 10.12 -1.25 -10.43
C ASN A 275 11.00 -2.38 -9.87
N PHE A 276 12.18 -2.56 -10.45
CA PHE A 276 13.15 -3.59 -10.07
C PHE A 276 14.37 -3.00 -9.38
N LEU A 277 14.34 -1.73 -8.96
CA LEU A 277 15.37 -1.21 -8.06
C LEU A 277 15.27 -1.92 -6.70
N LYS A 278 16.38 -1.94 -5.96
CA LYS A 278 16.39 -2.43 -4.59
C LYS A 278 16.11 -1.26 -3.66
N MET A 279 15.49 -1.56 -2.54
CA MET A 279 15.32 -0.61 -1.45
C MET A 279 16.67 -0.34 -0.80
N GLU A 280 16.82 0.86 -0.23
CA GLU A 280 17.98 1.20 0.56
C GLU A 280 17.96 0.46 1.92
N PRO A 281 19.11 -0.02 2.42
CA PRO A 281 19.19 -0.80 3.67
C PRO A 281 18.60 -0.11 4.91
N GLY A 282 18.53 1.23 4.91
CA GLY A 282 17.94 2.02 6.00
C GLY A 282 16.42 1.97 6.06
N GLU A 283 15.75 1.67 4.95
CA GLU A 283 14.29 1.76 4.80
C GLU A 283 13.56 0.46 5.14
N VAL A 284 14.32 -0.64 5.29
CA VAL A 284 13.72 -1.96 5.28
C VAL A 284 14.37 -2.96 6.27
N ASN A 285 13.52 -3.62 7.07
CA ASN A 285 13.84 -4.57 8.12
C ASN A 285 12.90 -5.81 8.13
N SER A 286 13.44 -7.01 7.92
CA SER A 286 12.77 -8.33 7.77
C SER A 286 12.80 -9.05 9.11
N LEU A 287 13.37 -8.44 10.16
CA LEU A 287 13.24 -8.96 11.51
C LEU A 287 13.82 -10.39 11.68
N GLY A 288 14.83 -10.73 10.87
CA GLY A 288 15.53 -12.02 10.88
C GLY A 288 14.90 -13.10 10.01
N GLU A 289 13.86 -12.78 9.22
CA GLU A 289 13.25 -13.71 8.27
C GLU A 289 14.07 -13.89 6.99
N ARG A 290 14.03 -15.11 6.44
CA ARG A 290 14.68 -15.46 5.17
C ARG A 290 13.96 -14.81 3.98
N TYR A 291 14.57 -14.86 2.80
CA TYR A 291 13.90 -14.47 1.56
C TYR A 291 12.75 -15.44 1.26
N ASP A 292 11.57 -14.91 1.00
CA ASP A 292 10.35 -15.70 0.85
C ASP A 292 9.80 -15.68 -0.58
N PHE A 293 10.14 -16.71 -1.37
CA PHE A 293 9.64 -16.88 -2.72
C PHE A 293 8.10 -17.08 -2.78
N ASP A 294 7.48 -17.60 -1.72
CA ASP A 294 6.03 -17.85 -1.64
C ASP A 294 5.27 -16.61 -1.13
N SER A 295 5.97 -15.52 -0.79
CA SER A 295 5.35 -14.30 -0.26
C SER A 295 4.27 -13.76 -1.19
N ILE A 296 3.15 -13.35 -0.61
CA ILE A 296 2.10 -12.63 -1.35
C ILE A 296 2.64 -11.34 -1.97
N MET A 297 3.72 -10.77 -1.40
CA MET A 297 4.37 -9.53 -1.84
C MET A 297 5.41 -9.76 -2.95
N HIS A 298 5.69 -11.01 -3.34
CA HIS A 298 6.64 -11.30 -4.42
C HIS A 298 5.99 -11.13 -5.79
N TYR A 299 6.73 -10.57 -6.76
CA TYR A 299 6.31 -10.51 -8.15
C TYR A 299 6.31 -11.86 -8.86
N ALA A 300 5.50 -11.99 -9.91
CA ALA A 300 5.54 -13.15 -10.79
C ALA A 300 6.77 -13.09 -11.71
N ARG A 301 7.13 -14.24 -12.28
CA ARG A 301 8.34 -14.39 -13.12
C ARG A 301 8.40 -13.45 -14.33
N ASN A 302 7.25 -13.03 -14.86
CA ASN A 302 7.13 -12.21 -16.07
C ASN A 302 6.46 -10.85 -15.82
N THR A 303 6.38 -10.40 -14.56
CA THR A 303 5.84 -9.06 -14.24
C THR A 303 6.65 -7.99 -14.98
N PHE A 304 5.97 -7.03 -15.62
CA PHE A 304 6.58 -5.99 -16.49
C PHE A 304 7.47 -6.53 -17.63
N SER A 305 7.23 -7.75 -18.10
CA SER A 305 7.97 -8.33 -19.22
C SER A 305 7.51 -7.80 -20.58
N ARG A 306 8.44 -7.70 -21.53
CA ARG A 306 8.14 -7.36 -22.95
C ARG A 306 7.38 -8.46 -23.68
N GLY A 307 7.41 -9.69 -23.16
CA GLY A 307 6.76 -10.84 -23.77
C GLY A 307 6.26 -11.83 -22.73
N MET A 308 5.13 -12.47 -22.99
CA MET A 308 4.46 -13.37 -22.03
C MET A 308 5.35 -14.54 -21.56
N PHE A 309 6.27 -15.01 -22.41
CA PHE A 309 7.17 -16.13 -22.16
C PHE A 309 8.59 -15.71 -21.77
N LEU A 310 8.82 -14.41 -21.59
CA LEU A 310 10.11 -13.87 -21.17
C LEU A 310 10.06 -13.57 -19.68
N ASP A 311 10.96 -14.19 -18.92
CA ASP A 311 11.07 -13.92 -17.50
C ASP A 311 11.84 -12.62 -17.26
N THR A 312 11.34 -11.80 -16.34
CA THR A 312 12.05 -10.65 -15.76
C THR A 312 12.69 -10.99 -14.43
N ILE A 313 12.13 -11.95 -13.68
CA ILE A 313 12.66 -12.43 -12.40
C ILE A 313 12.88 -13.94 -12.47
N LEU A 314 14.12 -14.35 -12.25
CA LEU A 314 14.53 -15.75 -12.26
C LEU A 314 15.02 -16.17 -10.86
N PRO A 315 14.26 -17.00 -10.11
CA PRO A 315 14.68 -17.52 -8.82
C PRO A 315 15.90 -18.42 -8.91
N SER A 316 16.82 -18.32 -7.94
CA SER A 316 17.93 -19.26 -7.77
C SER A 316 17.42 -20.67 -7.52
N ARG A 317 18.24 -21.67 -7.85
CA ARG A 317 17.91 -23.07 -7.61
C ARG A 317 18.07 -23.39 -6.12
N ASP A 318 17.17 -24.20 -5.59
CA ASP A 318 17.28 -24.77 -4.25
C ASP A 318 18.33 -25.89 -4.21
N ASP A 319 18.52 -26.49 -3.02
CA ASP A 319 19.46 -27.60 -2.80
C ASP A 319 19.17 -28.84 -3.67
N ASN A 320 17.93 -28.99 -4.14
CA ASN A 320 17.51 -30.07 -5.05
C ASN A 320 17.63 -29.67 -6.53
N GLY A 321 18.15 -28.48 -6.83
CA GLY A 321 18.28 -27.95 -8.18
C GLY A 321 16.97 -27.42 -8.77
N ILE A 322 15.87 -27.36 -8.01
CA ILE A 322 14.56 -26.92 -8.45
C ILE A 322 14.42 -25.41 -8.22
N ARG A 323 13.79 -24.71 -9.16
CA ARG A 323 13.48 -23.28 -8.98
C ARG A 323 12.15 -23.15 -8.25
N PRO A 324 12.08 -22.42 -7.13
CA PRO A 324 10.83 -22.19 -6.43
C PRO A 324 9.85 -21.40 -7.29
N ALA A 325 8.55 -21.65 -7.10
CA ALA A 325 7.49 -20.84 -7.71
C ALA A 325 7.43 -19.47 -7.02
N ILE A 326 7.13 -18.43 -7.81
CA ILE A 326 7.02 -17.04 -7.34
C ILE A 326 5.75 -16.38 -7.89
N GLY A 327 5.23 -15.38 -7.17
CA GLY A 327 4.10 -14.56 -7.61
C GLY A 327 2.73 -15.15 -7.30
N GLN A 328 2.62 -16.03 -6.30
CA GLN A 328 1.32 -16.55 -5.88
C GLN A 328 0.43 -15.40 -5.35
N ARG A 329 -0.87 -15.48 -5.64
CA ARG A 329 -1.90 -14.53 -5.19
C ARG A 329 -3.09 -15.29 -4.61
N THR A 330 -2.82 -16.21 -3.69
CA THR A 330 -3.84 -17.10 -3.10
C THR A 330 -4.01 -16.88 -1.61
N ARG A 331 -2.92 -16.72 -0.86
CA ARG A 331 -2.92 -16.61 0.60
C ARG A 331 -1.62 -15.97 1.09
N LEU A 332 -1.59 -15.60 2.37
CA LEU A 332 -0.34 -15.27 3.05
C LEU A 332 0.56 -16.51 3.16
N SER A 333 1.84 -16.32 2.88
CA SER A 333 2.85 -17.35 3.10
C SER A 333 3.16 -17.48 4.60
N LYS A 334 3.91 -18.53 4.97
CA LYS A 334 4.43 -18.64 6.34
C LYS A 334 5.39 -17.49 6.69
N GLY A 335 6.17 -17.03 5.72
CA GLY A 335 7.10 -15.91 5.90
C GLY A 335 6.38 -14.59 6.11
N ASP A 336 5.34 -14.29 5.32
CA ASP A 336 4.50 -13.10 5.46
C ASP A 336 3.93 -13.01 6.89
N ILE A 337 3.38 -14.13 7.38
CA ILE A 337 2.77 -14.22 8.72
C ILE A 337 3.82 -14.02 9.81
N ALA A 338 4.97 -14.71 9.71
CA ALA A 338 6.04 -14.61 10.70
C ALA A 338 6.62 -13.18 10.76
N GLN A 339 6.84 -12.57 9.60
CA GLN A 339 7.35 -11.22 9.48
C GLN A 339 6.36 -10.19 10.04
N ALA A 340 5.07 -10.33 9.74
CA ALA A 340 4.04 -9.42 10.24
C ALA A 340 3.90 -9.52 11.76
N ARG A 341 3.96 -10.75 12.29
CA ARG A 341 3.94 -10.98 13.74
C ARG A 341 5.09 -10.30 14.45
N LYS A 342 6.29 -10.35 13.87
CA LYS A 342 7.46 -9.66 14.41
C LYS A 342 7.33 -8.14 14.28
N LEU A 343 6.83 -7.63 13.16
CA LEU A 343 6.69 -6.19 12.90
C LEU A 343 5.76 -5.54 13.93
N TYR A 344 4.63 -6.18 14.20
CA TYR A 344 3.62 -5.71 15.15
C TYR A 344 3.81 -6.23 16.58
N ARG A 345 4.92 -6.93 16.85
CA ARG A 345 5.25 -7.50 18.17
C ARG A 345 4.07 -8.30 18.76
N CYS A 346 3.49 -9.17 17.94
CA CYS A 346 2.35 -9.96 18.35
C CYS A 346 2.69 -10.87 19.54
N PRO A 347 1.70 -11.15 20.42
CA PRO A 347 1.87 -12.09 21.52
C PRO A 347 2.37 -13.45 21.04
N ALA A 348 3.17 -14.12 21.86
CA ALA A 348 3.72 -15.44 21.53
C ALA A 348 2.65 -16.55 21.48
N CYS A 349 1.49 -16.30 22.08
CA CYS A 349 0.40 -17.24 22.22
C CYS A 349 -0.95 -16.54 22.20
N GLY A 350 -1.99 -17.34 21.96
CA GLY A 350 -3.32 -16.89 21.66
C GLY A 350 -3.54 -16.75 20.15
N GLU A 351 -4.80 -16.56 19.78
CA GLU A 351 -5.24 -16.57 18.39
C GLU A 351 -6.51 -15.74 18.21
N THR A 352 -6.77 -15.36 16.98
CA THR A 352 -8.04 -14.74 16.59
C THR A 352 -9.02 -15.85 16.20
N LEU A 353 -10.02 -16.08 17.05
CA LEU A 353 -11.11 -17.01 16.82
C LEU A 353 -12.22 -16.31 16.02
N GLN A 354 -12.53 -16.88 14.87
CA GLN A 354 -13.56 -16.38 13.93
C GLN A 354 -14.60 -17.47 13.58
N GLU A 355 -14.48 -18.65 14.19
CA GLU A 355 -15.37 -19.79 13.95
C GLU A 355 -16.59 -19.71 14.88
N SER A 356 -17.70 -20.35 14.49
CA SER A 356 -18.97 -20.29 15.23
C SER A 356 -18.93 -21.04 16.57
N ASN A 357 -17.98 -21.95 16.75
CA ASN A 357 -17.65 -22.60 18.00
C ASN A 357 -16.14 -22.89 18.04
N GLY A 358 -15.61 -23.16 19.22
CA GLY A 358 -14.21 -23.48 19.40
C GLY A 358 -13.83 -23.56 20.87
N ASN A 359 -12.62 -24.06 21.14
CA ASN A 359 -12.09 -24.20 22.50
C ASN A 359 -10.96 -23.22 22.72
N LEU A 360 -10.98 -22.54 23.86
CA LEU A 360 -9.91 -21.68 24.34
C LEU A 360 -9.11 -22.46 25.36
N SER A 361 -7.82 -22.66 25.11
CA SER A 361 -6.94 -23.38 26.04
C SER A 361 -5.62 -22.64 26.23
N SER A 362 -5.04 -22.75 27.43
CA SER A 362 -3.71 -22.22 27.68
C SER A 362 -2.68 -22.94 26.81
N PRO A 363 -1.54 -22.28 26.48
CA PRO A 363 -0.53 -22.90 25.63
C PRO A 363 -0.04 -24.20 26.25
N GLY A 364 -0.01 -25.28 25.46
CA GLY A 364 0.53 -26.56 25.92
C GLY A 364 -0.36 -27.34 26.89
N PHE A 365 -1.59 -26.89 27.18
CA PHE A 365 -2.54 -27.63 28.01
C PHE A 365 -2.67 -29.10 27.55
N PRO A 366 -2.65 -30.10 28.46
CA PRO A 366 -2.69 -29.99 29.92
C PRO A 366 -1.33 -29.75 30.60
N ASN A 367 -0.25 -29.65 29.83
CA ASN A 367 1.08 -29.38 30.39
C ASN A 367 1.22 -27.92 30.83
N GLY A 368 2.15 -27.65 31.75
CA GLY A 368 2.48 -26.30 32.17
C GLY A 368 3.10 -25.48 31.04
N TYR A 369 2.88 -24.16 31.07
CA TYR A 369 3.51 -23.18 30.20
C TYR A 369 4.39 -22.23 31.02
N PRO A 370 5.38 -21.54 30.41
CA PRO A 370 6.28 -20.67 31.14
C PRO A 370 5.55 -19.59 31.95
N SER A 371 6.01 -19.34 33.18
CA SER A 371 5.49 -18.26 34.01
C SER A 371 5.65 -16.90 33.31
N TYR A 372 4.70 -15.99 33.54
CA TYR A 372 4.67 -14.64 32.94
C TYR A 372 4.47 -14.60 31.42
N THR A 373 3.96 -15.68 30.82
CA THR A 373 3.58 -15.68 29.40
C THR A 373 2.32 -14.82 29.20
N HIS A 374 2.41 -13.81 28.33
CA HIS A 374 1.28 -12.97 27.94
C HIS A 374 0.63 -13.50 26.66
N CYS A 375 -0.56 -14.09 26.79
CA CYS A 375 -1.35 -14.63 25.69
C CYS A 375 -2.61 -13.77 25.46
N ILE A 376 -2.98 -13.57 24.20
CA ILE A 376 -4.18 -12.82 23.85
C ILE A 376 -5.03 -13.63 22.88
N TRP A 377 -6.23 -13.99 23.29
CA TRP A 377 -7.27 -14.51 22.40
C TRP A 377 -8.21 -13.40 22.00
N ARG A 378 -8.54 -13.32 20.71
CA ARG A 378 -9.49 -12.36 20.18
C ARG A 378 -10.65 -13.11 19.57
N VAL A 379 -11.85 -12.89 20.07
CA VAL A 379 -13.07 -13.49 19.51
C VAL A 379 -13.72 -12.45 18.62
N SER A 380 -13.77 -12.70 17.31
CA SER A 380 -14.38 -11.81 16.32
C SER A 380 -15.63 -12.46 15.76
N VAL A 381 -16.78 -11.81 15.98
CA VAL A 381 -18.10 -12.29 15.56
C VAL A 381 -18.81 -11.28 14.69
N THR A 382 -19.81 -11.73 13.93
CA THR A 382 -20.60 -10.82 13.10
C THR A 382 -21.47 -9.93 14.00
N PRO A 383 -21.61 -8.62 13.71
CA PRO A 383 -22.48 -7.76 14.50
C PRO A 383 -23.88 -8.34 14.66
N GLY A 384 -24.37 -8.41 15.90
CA GLY A 384 -25.67 -9.01 16.26
C GLY A 384 -25.59 -10.44 16.79
N GLU A 385 -24.45 -11.13 16.66
CA GLU A 385 -24.22 -12.43 17.26
C GLU A 385 -23.82 -12.33 18.74
N LYS A 386 -24.14 -13.37 19.53
CA LYS A 386 -23.79 -13.45 20.96
C LYS A 386 -22.65 -14.45 21.16
N VAL A 387 -21.64 -14.06 21.93
CA VAL A 387 -20.56 -14.95 22.36
C VAL A 387 -20.94 -15.58 23.69
N VAL A 388 -20.90 -16.92 23.77
CA VAL A 388 -21.16 -17.67 24.99
C VAL A 388 -19.89 -18.42 25.38
N PHE A 389 -19.35 -18.13 26.57
CA PHE A 389 -18.23 -18.88 27.13
C PHE A 389 -18.76 -19.95 28.07
N SER A 390 -18.31 -21.19 27.87
CA SER A 390 -18.55 -22.31 28.79
C SER A 390 -17.21 -22.85 29.26
N LEU A 391 -17.05 -23.01 30.57
CA LEU A 391 -15.89 -23.66 31.15
C LEU A 391 -16.07 -25.17 31.00
N CYS A 392 -15.07 -25.85 30.42
CA CYS A 392 -15.02 -27.31 30.32
C CYS A 392 -14.34 -27.92 31.53
#